data_AF-A0A2U1MKY9-F1
#
_entry.id   AF-A0A2U1MKY9-F1
#
_cell.length_a   1.000
_cell.length_b   1.000
_cell.length_c   1.000
_cell.angle_alpha   90.00
_cell.angle_beta   90.00
_cell.angle_gamma   90.00
#
_symmetry.space_group_name_H-M   'P 1'
#
loop_
_entity.id
_entity.type
_entity.pdbx_description
1 polymer ?
#
loop_
_entity_poly.entity_id
_entity_poly.type
_entity_poly.pdbx_seq_one_letter_code
_entity_poly.pdbx_strand_id
1 'polypeptide(L)' 'MCEPLSVGVYACRRANVTPDTKVLIMGAGSKGLVTMLAAHAFGARKIVIADVDNRLLSIAKDLGADDTFQVST' A
#
# COMPACT_ATOMS: atom_id res chain seq x y z
N MET A 1 13.06 -13.63 8.39
CA MET A 1 13.00 -12.14 8.40
C MET A 1 12.31 -11.56 7.16
N CYS A 2 11.34 -12.26 6.54
CA CYS A 2 10.53 -11.74 5.41
C CYS A 2 9.03 -11.72 5.69
N GLU A 3 8.61 -12.01 6.92
CA GLU A 3 7.20 -12.10 7.32
C GLU A 3 6.34 -10.92 6.85
N PRO A 4 6.73 -9.64 7.03
CA PRO A 4 5.87 -8.53 6.62
C PRO A 4 5.69 -8.47 5.10
N LEU A 5 6.72 -8.77 4.32
CA LEU A 5 6.64 -8.79 2.85
C LEU A 5 5.79 -9.97 2.36
N SER A 6 5.94 -11.15 2.96
CA SER A 6 5.13 -12.33 2.62
C SER A 6 3.64 -12.04 2.80
N VAL A 7 3.27 -11.29 3.86
CA VAL A 7 1.88 -10.86 4.08
C VAL A 7 1.41 -9.93 2.96
N GLY A 8 2.22 -8.95 2.55
CA GLY A 8 1.88 -8.03 1.46
C GLY A 8 1.71 -8.73 0.11
N VAL A 9 2.60 -9.65 -0.24
CA VAL A 9 2.50 -10.47 -1.46
C VAL A 9 1.26 -11.36 -1.42
N TYR A 10 0.99 -12.00 -0.28
CA TYR A 10 -0.20 -12.83 -0.12
C TYR A 10 -1.48 -12.00 -0.24
N ALA A 11 -1.53 -10.81 0.35
CA ALA A 11 -2.65 -9.88 0.22
C ALA A 11 -2.89 -9.48 -1.24
N CYS A 12 -1.84 -9.12 -1.99
CA CYS A 12 -1.94 -8.78 -3.41
C CYS A 12 -2.44 -9.96 -4.26
N ARG A 13 -1.97 -11.18 -3.98
CA ARG A 13 -2.46 -12.40 -4.65
C ARG A 13 -3.94 -12.65 -4.36
N ARG A 14 -4.37 -12.52 -3.10
CA ARG A 14 -5.77 -12.70 -2.71
C ARG A 14 -6.70 -11.64 -3.29
N ALA A 15 -6.21 -10.41 -3.40
CA ALA A 15 -6.93 -9.32 -4.05
C ALA A 15 -6.87 -9.39 -5.59
N ASN A 16 -6.17 -10.39 -6.14
CA ASN A 16 -5.96 -10.58 -7.57
C ASN A 16 -5.48 -9.30 -8.27
N VAL A 17 -4.46 -8.66 -7.67
CA VAL A 17 -3.86 -7.44 -8.22
C VAL A 17 -3.23 -7.77 -9.57
N THR A 18 -3.64 -7.02 -10.58
CA THR A 18 -3.13 -7.08 -11.95
C THR A 18 -2.69 -5.69 -12.39
N PRO A 19 -2.00 -5.56 -13.54
CA PRO A 19 -1.61 -4.26 -14.07
C PRO A 19 -2.74 -3.25 -14.30
N ASP A 20 -3.99 -3.71 -14.47
CA ASP A 20 -5.16 -2.84 -14.61
C ASP A 20 -5.84 -2.47 -13.28
N THR A 21 -5.36 -3.02 -12.16
CA THR A 21 -5.98 -2.83 -10.84
C THR A 21 -5.59 -1.49 -10.22
N LYS A 22 -6.56 -0.79 -9.64
CA LYS A 22 -6.35 0.34 -8.72
C LYS A 22 -6.53 -0.18 -7.29
N VAL A 23 -5.55 0.08 -6.42
CA VAL A 23 -5.49 -0.48 -5.06
C VAL A 23 -5.66 0.65 -4.04
N LEU A 24 -6.51 0.42 -3.04
CA LEU A 24 -6.57 1.22 -1.82
C LEU A 24 -6.02 0.39 -0.66
N ILE A 25 -5.04 0.94 0.06
CA ILE A 25 -4.44 0.35 1.25
C ILE A 25 -4.91 1.15 2.46
N MET A 26 -5.55 0.48 3.41
CA MET A 26 -5.94 1.09 4.67
C MET A 26 -4.86 0.83 5.73
N GLY A 27 -4.22 1.90 6.19
CA GLY A 27 -3.10 1.92 7.09
C GLY A 27 -1.75 2.09 6.38
N ALA A 28 -0.98 3.08 6.80
CA ALA A 28 0.38 3.42 6.37
C ALA A 28 1.47 2.95 7.36
N GLY A 29 1.13 1.97 8.23
CA GLY A 29 2.11 1.28 9.05
C GLY A 29 3.00 0.32 8.24
N SER A 30 3.92 -0.38 8.93
CA SER A 30 4.90 -1.26 8.28
C SER A 30 4.30 -2.29 7.32
N LYS A 31 3.18 -2.94 7.69
CA LYS A 31 2.46 -3.89 6.83
C LYS A 31 1.79 -3.21 5.62
N GLY A 32 1.29 -1.99 5.78
CA GLY A 32 0.70 -1.21 4.71
C GLY A 32 1.73 -0.82 3.66
N LEU A 33 2.88 -0.31 4.10
CA LEU A 33 3.99 0.08 3.22
C LEU A 33 4.56 -1.10 2.44
N VAL A 34 4.80 -2.25 3.05
CA VAL A 34 5.26 -3.44 2.30
C VAL A 34 4.19 -4.00 1.36
N THR A 35 2.90 -3.84 1.69
CA THR A 35 1.80 -4.19 0.78
C THR A 35 1.76 -3.25 -0.41
N MET A 36 2.04 -1.96 -0.21
CA MET A 36 2.17 -0.97 -1.29
C MET A 36 3.32 -1.34 -2.24
N LEU A 37 4.49 -1.66 -1.69
CA LEU A 37 5.64 -2.11 -2.48
C LEU A 37 5.34 -3.42 -3.23
N ALA A 38 4.61 -4.35 -2.60
CA ALA A 38 4.15 -5.56 -3.28
C ALA A 38 3.16 -5.23 -4.41
N ALA A 39 2.19 -4.35 -4.19
CA ALA A 39 1.24 -3.94 -5.22
C ALA A 39 1.93 -3.26 -6.42
N HIS A 40 2.96 -2.46 -6.17
CA HIS A 40 3.86 -1.92 -7.20
C HIS A 40 4.55 -3.04 -7.99
N ALA A 41 5.12 -4.03 -7.30
CA ALA A 41 5.78 -5.16 -7.96
C ALA A 41 4.82 -6.03 -8.79
N PHE A 42 3.53 -6.07 -8.44
CA PHE A 42 2.47 -6.71 -9.24
C PHE A 42 1.98 -5.83 -10.41
N GLY A 43 2.45 -4.59 -10.50
CA GLY A 43 2.16 -3.67 -11.60
C GLY A 43 0.89 -2.84 -11.42
N ALA A 44 0.34 -2.73 -10.21
CA ALA A 44 -0.90 -1.98 -9.97
C ALA A 44 -0.84 -0.57 -10.58
N ARG A 45 -1.90 -0.19 -11.31
CA ARG A 45 -1.95 1.06 -12.08
C ARG A 45 -1.98 2.32 -11.22
N LYS A 46 -2.62 2.23 -10.05
CA LYS A 46 -2.72 3.32 -9.08
C LYS A 46 -2.81 2.73 -7.68
N ILE A 47 -2.04 3.25 -6.75
CA ILE A 47 -1.99 2.83 -5.36
C ILE A 47 -2.24 4.03 -4.48
N VAL A 48 -3.33 3.97 -3.73
CA VAL A 48 -3.74 4.99 -2.76
C VAL A 48 -3.60 4.40 -1.37
N ILE A 49 -3.10 5.19 -0.43
CA ILE A 49 -2.99 4.77 0.98
C ILE A 49 -3.74 5.74 1.90
N ALA A 50 -4.47 5.20 2.86
CA ALA A 50 -5.24 5.97 3.81
C ALA A 50 -4.77 5.71 5.24
N ASP A 51 -4.58 6.75 6.03
CA ASP A 51 -4.16 6.65 7.44
C ASP A 51 -4.63 7.90 8.20
N VAL A 52 -4.65 7.83 9.53
CA VAL A 52 -4.95 8.97 10.41
C VAL A 52 -3.71 9.83 10.67
N ASP A 53 -2.51 9.24 10.60
CA ASP A 53 -1.24 9.92 10.85
C ASP A 53 -0.60 10.46 9.57
N ASN A 54 -0.59 11.79 9.42
CA ASN A 54 0.04 12.47 8.28
C ASN A 54 1.52 12.16 8.10
N ARG A 55 2.26 11.84 9.16
CA ARG A 55 3.68 11.51 9.06
C ARG A 55 3.89 10.20 8.31
N LEU A 56 3.03 9.21 8.58
CA LEU A 56 3.05 7.93 7.88
C LEU A 56 2.62 8.09 6.42
N LEU A 57 1.64 8.96 6.15
CA LEU A 57 1.24 9.29 4.77
C LEU A 57 2.37 9.98 3.99
N SER A 58 3.14 10.87 4.62
CA SER A 58 4.31 11.49 3.99
C SER A 58 5.34 10.42 3.59
N ILE A 59 5.64 9.49 4.51
CA ILE A 59 6.57 8.38 4.23
C ILE A 59 6.03 7.52 3.07
N ALA A 60 4.73 7.25 3.03
CA ALA A 60 4.15 6.48 1.95
C ALA A 60 4.26 7.18 0.59
N LYS A 61 4.09 8.51 0.53
CA LYS A 61 4.37 9.30 -0.68
C LYS A 61 5.83 9.21 -1.11
N ASP A 62 6.75 9.39 -0.17
CA ASP A 62 8.19 9.31 -0.47
C ASP A 62 8.60 7.93 -1.00
N LEU A 63 7.88 6.88 -0.57
CA LEU A 63 8.06 5.50 -1.03
C LEU A 63 7.29 5.15 -2.32
N GLY A 64 6.54 6.10 -2.89
CA GLY A 64 5.89 5.95 -4.19
C GLY A 64 4.38 5.68 -4.16
N ALA A 65 3.66 6.03 -3.09
CA ALA A 65 2.19 6.09 -3.16
C ALA A 65 1.75 7.15 -4.19
N ASP A 66 0.85 6.79 -5.11
CA ASP A 66 0.32 7.74 -6.10
C ASP A 66 -0.56 8.82 -5.44
N ASP A 67 -1.24 8.45 -4.36
CA ASP A 67 -2.12 9.33 -3.62
C ASP A 67 -2.21 8.93 -2.15
N THR A 68 -2.52 9.89 -1.29
CA THR A 68 -2.70 9.66 0.15
C THR A 68 -3.97 10.31 0.64
N PHE A 69 -4.70 9.61 1.51
CA PHE A 69 -5.91 10.14 2.12
C PHE A 69 -5.78 10.17 3.65
N GLN A 70 -5.84 11.37 4.23
CA GLN A 70 -5.91 11.50 5.69
C GLN A 70 -7.33 11.22 6.16
N VAL A 71 -7.50 10.18 6.98
CA VAL A 71 -8.78 9.85 7.59
C VAL A 71 -8.92 10.65 8.89
N SER A 72 -10.01 11.40 9.02
CA SER A 72 -10.41 12.05 10.27
C SER A 72 -11.56 11.27 10.90
N THR A 73 -11.40 10.87 12.17
CA THR A 73 -12.47 10.29 13.00
C THR A 73 -13.31 11.38 13.62
#